data_AF-A0A832LWF8-F1
#
_entry.id   AF-A0A832LWF8-F1
#
_cell.length_a   1.000
_cell.length_b   1.000
_cell.length_c   1.000
_cell.angle_alpha   90.00
_cell.angle_beta   90.00
_cell.angle_gamma   90.00
#
_symmetry.space_group_name_H-M   'P 1'
#
loop_
_entity.id
_entity.type
_entity.pdbx_description
1 polymer ?
#
loop_
_entity_poly.entity_id
_entity_poly.type
_entity_poly.pdbx_seq_one_letter_code
_entity_poly.pdbx_strand_id
1 'polypeptide(L)'
;MCFLKPVRQAFGLAYLAVLESINEYLLEKAGLTKKQLPKSTEAYKGYLKKYFSPHNGKLLREFEKLYDLLHIAGYYRGLLYDKDVVREAFKLARRFIEKIEGLKEAS
;
A
#
# COMPACT_ATOMS: atom_id res chain seq x y z
N MET A 1 -28.45 -0.15 9.69
CA MET A 1 -27.03 -0.55 9.52
C MET A 1 -26.54 0.02 8.19
N CYS A 2 -25.62 0.99 8.18
CA CYS A 2 -25.16 1.60 6.93
C CYS A 2 -24.04 0.75 6.31
N PHE A 3 -24.31 0.07 5.19
CA PHE A 3 -23.38 -0.82 4.46
C PHE A 3 -22.04 -0.16 4.08
N LEU A 4 -21.95 1.17 4.13
CA LEU A 4 -20.71 1.92 3.95
C LEU A 4 -19.66 1.66 5.04
N LYS A 5 -20.06 1.35 6.28
CA LYS A 5 -19.11 1.11 7.38
C LYS A 5 -18.18 -0.10 7.16
N PRO A 6 -18.68 -1.31 6.86
CA PRO A 6 -17.81 -2.48 6.64
C PRO A 6 -16.92 -2.34 5.40
N VAL A 7 -17.43 -1.75 4.31
CA VAL A 7 -16.66 -1.55 3.08
C VAL A 7 -15.50 -0.59 3.35
N ARG A 8 -15.76 0.56 3.99
CA ARG A 8 -14.71 1.50 4.39
C ARG A 8 -13.64 0.84 5.27
N GLN A 9 -14.05 0.05 6.26
CA GLN A 9 -13.10 -0.68 7.12
C GLN A 9 -12.22 -1.65 6.32
N ALA A 10 -12.80 -2.37 5.35
CA ALA A 10 -12.03 -3.27 4.50
C ALA A 10 -10.97 -2.53 3.65
N PHE A 11 -11.31 -1.34 3.13
CA PHE A 11 -10.35 -0.49 2.43
C PHE A 11 -9.22 0.02 3.34
N GLY A 12 -9.55 0.42 4.57
CA GLY A 12 -8.57 0.80 5.58
C GLY A 12 -7.61 -0.35 5.89
N LEU A 13 -8.14 -1.57 6.07
CA LEU A 13 -7.34 -2.76 6.34
C LEU A 13 -6.46 -3.13 5.14
N ALA A 14 -6.98 -3.05 3.91
CA ALA A 14 -6.20 -3.30 2.69
C ALA A 14 -5.00 -2.36 2.58
N TYR A 15 -5.22 -1.07 2.87
CA TYR A 15 -4.16 -0.08 2.87
C TYR A 15 -3.11 -0.37 3.95
N LEU A 16 -3.53 -0.76 5.16
CA LEU A 16 -2.62 -1.16 6.22
C LEU A 16 -1.79 -2.38 5.82
N ALA A 17 -2.38 -3.40 5.20
CA ALA A 17 -1.65 -4.57 4.71
C ALA A 17 -0.58 -4.19 3.67
N VAL A 18 -0.87 -3.24 2.78
CA VAL A 18 0.13 -2.70 1.85
C VAL A 18 1.28 -2.04 2.61
N LEU A 19 1.01 -1.21 3.63
CA LEU A 19 2.06 -0.61 4.45
C LEU A 19 2.87 -1.65 5.24
N GLU A 20 2.20 -2.66 5.78
CA GLU A 20 2.83 -3.78 6.50
C GLU A 20 3.84 -4.49 5.59
N SER A 21 3.45 -4.84 4.36
CA SER A 21 4.36 -5.48 3.40
C SER A 21 5.60 -4.63 3.06
N ILE A 22 5.43 -3.30 2.97
CA ILE A 22 6.56 -2.38 2.78
C ILE A 22 7.45 -2.37 4.04
N ASN A 23 6.86 -2.36 5.23
CA ASN A 23 7.60 -2.38 6.48
C ASN A 23 8.43 -3.66 6.61
N GLU A 24 7.85 -4.82 6.32
CA GLU A 24 8.57 -6.10 6.35
C GLU A 24 9.76 -6.08 5.40
N TYR A 25 9.58 -5.62 4.15
CA TYR A 25 10.69 -5.45 3.22
C TYR A 25 11.78 -4.51 3.77
N LEU A 26 11.39 -3.38 4.37
CA LEU A 26 12.33 -2.42 4.96
C LEU A 26 13.07 -2.99 6.18
N LEU A 27 12.43 -3.84 6.98
CA LEU A 27 13.06 -4.51 8.11
C LEU A 27 14.06 -5.56 7.62
N GLU A 28 13.67 -6.40 6.64
CA GLU A 28 14.49 -7.53 6.20
C GLU A 28 15.60 -7.15 5.22
N LYS A 29 15.31 -6.32 4.19
CA LYS A 29 16.29 -5.93 3.18
C LYS A 29 17.11 -4.71 3.58
N ALA A 30 16.45 -3.69 4.12
CA ALA A 30 17.15 -2.45 4.49
C ALA A 30 17.74 -2.48 5.91
N GLY A 31 17.46 -3.53 6.70
CA GLY A 31 18.00 -3.70 8.05
C GLY A 31 17.53 -2.62 9.03
N LEU A 32 16.41 -1.96 8.73
CA LEU A 32 15.88 -0.89 9.57
C LEU A 32 15.35 -1.49 10.88
N THR A 33 15.45 -0.75 11.97
CA THR A 33 14.78 -1.13 13.23
C THR A 33 13.35 -0.61 13.24
N LYS A 34 12.47 -1.25 14.03
CA LYS A 34 11.06 -0.82 14.21
C LYS A 34 10.90 0.67 14.57
N LYS A 35 11.91 1.29 15.18
CA LYS A 35 11.93 2.72 15.52
C LYS A 35 12.16 3.65 14.31
N GLN A 36 12.81 3.16 13.26
CA GLN A 36 13.12 3.91 12.04
C GLN A 36 12.06 3.74 10.95
N LEU A 37 11.02 2.93 11.21
CA LEU A 37 9.93 2.75 10.27
C LEU A 37 9.22 4.09 9.98
N PRO A 38 8.87 4.33 8.71
CA PRO A 38 8.15 5.53 8.32
C PRO A 38 6.79 5.61 9.02
N LYS A 39 6.50 6.77 9.61
CA LYS A 39 5.22 7.07 10.29
C LYS A 39 4.25 7.89 9.45
N SER A 40 4.74 8.46 8.35
CA SER A 40 3.98 9.34 7.46
C SER A 40 4.03 8.82 6.04
N THR A 41 2.98 9.06 5.26
CA THR A 41 2.88 8.71 3.85
C THR A 41 4.03 9.27 3.02
N GLU A 42 4.44 10.51 3.27
CA GLU A 42 5.59 11.14 2.65
C GLU A 42 6.90 10.42 2.98
N ALA A 43 7.03 9.94 4.22
CA ALA A 43 8.17 9.13 4.60
C ALA A 43 8.16 7.80 3.81
N TYR A 44 7.03 7.09 3.71
CA TYR A 44 6.94 5.90 2.87
C TYR A 44 7.37 6.17 1.42
N LYS A 45 6.95 7.28 0.80
CA LYS A 45 7.41 7.68 -0.54
C LYS A 45 8.93 7.86 -0.61
N GLY A 46 9.51 8.52 0.39
CA GLY A 46 10.96 8.69 0.51
C GLY A 46 11.72 7.37 0.65
N TYR A 47 11.23 6.47 1.49
CA TYR A 47 11.82 5.13 1.70
C TYR A 47 11.67 4.25 0.46
N LEU A 48 10.53 4.26 -0.22
CA LEU A 48 10.32 3.55 -1.48
C LEU A 48 11.31 4.04 -2.56
N LYS A 49 11.50 5.36 -2.68
CA LYS A 49 12.49 5.94 -3.60
C LYS A 49 13.92 5.54 -3.26
N LYS A 50 14.24 5.41 -1.97
CA LYS A 50 15.59 5.10 -1.49
C LYS A 50 15.93 3.61 -1.58
N TYR A 51 15.01 2.73 -1.21
CA TYR A 51 15.27 1.31 -0.98
C TYR A 51 14.69 0.37 -2.05
N PHE A 52 13.58 0.73 -2.70
CA PHE A 52 12.99 -0.11 -3.74
C PHE A 52 13.53 0.22 -5.13
N SER A 53 13.89 1.48 -5.39
CA SER A 53 14.50 1.82 -6.67
C SER A 53 15.02 3.26 -6.78
N PRO A 54 16.33 3.47 -6.91
CA PRO A 54 16.86 4.73 -7.41
C PRO A 54 16.53 4.98 -8.90
N HIS A 55 16.13 3.94 -9.67
CA HIS A 55 15.90 4.04 -11.13
C HIS A 55 14.48 3.69 -11.63
N ASN A 56 13.58 3.18 -10.78
CA ASN A 56 12.30 2.62 -11.21
C ASN A 56 11.11 3.36 -10.57
N GLY A 57 10.75 4.51 -11.14
CA GLY A 57 9.61 5.34 -10.71
C GLY A 57 8.23 4.67 -10.87
N LYS A 58 8.18 3.46 -11.45
CA LYS A 58 6.95 2.69 -11.65
C LYS A 58 6.33 2.25 -10.32
N LEU A 59 7.13 1.82 -9.35
CA LEU A 59 6.64 1.31 -8.07
C LEU A 59 6.08 2.44 -7.19
N LEU A 60 6.75 3.60 -7.20
CA LEU A 60 6.28 4.79 -6.50
C LEU A 60 4.92 5.25 -7.05
N ARG A 61 4.77 5.29 -8.38
CA ARG A 61 3.49 5.64 -9.02
C ARG A 61 2.38 4.63 -8.69
N GLU A 62 2.69 3.34 -8.60
CA GLU A 62 1.73 2.31 -8.17
C GLU A 62 1.30 2.53 -6.72
N PHE A 63 2.23 2.83 -5.81
CA PHE A 63 1.92 3.14 -4.42
C PHE A 63 1.05 4.40 -4.29
N GLU A 64 1.36 5.47 -5.03
CA GLU A 64 0.56 6.70 -5.02
C GLU A 64 -0.87 6.44 -5.49
N LYS A 65 -1.05 5.65 -6.56
CA LYS A 65 -2.38 5.23 -7.01
C LYS A 65 -3.13 4.45 -5.95
N LEU A 66 -2.47 3.53 -5.24
CA LEU A 66 -3.09 2.76 -4.15
C LEU A 66 -3.47 3.66 -2.96
N TYR A 67 -2.64 4.64 -2.63
CA TYR A 67 -2.95 5.62 -1.60
C TYR A 67 -4.21 6.43 -1.95
N ASP A 68 -4.28 7.00 -3.15
CA ASP A 68 -5.46 7.76 -3.58
C ASP A 68 -6.72 6.89 -3.62
N LEU A 69 -6.58 5.64 -4.08
CA LEU A 69 -7.73 4.77 -4.33
C LEU A 69 -8.25 4.07 -3.05
N LEU A 70 -7.36 3.53 -2.22
CA LEU A 70 -7.74 2.83 -0.98
C LEU A 70 -7.98 3.81 0.17
N HIS A 71 -7.07 4.77 0.37
CA HIS A 71 -7.11 5.66 1.54
C HIS A 71 -8.05 6.86 1.31
N ILE A 72 -7.89 7.58 0.20
CA ILE A 72 -8.72 8.78 -0.05
C ILE A 72 -10.10 8.40 -0.59
N ALA A 73 -10.19 7.65 -1.70
CA ALA A 73 -11.47 7.35 -2.35
C ALA A 73 -12.29 6.30 -1.59
N GLY A 74 -11.64 5.21 -1.16
CA GLY A 74 -12.27 4.12 -0.41
C GLY A 74 -12.60 4.50 1.03
N TYR A 75 -11.57 4.69 1.86
CA TYR A 75 -11.74 4.88 3.30
C TYR A 75 -12.33 6.26 3.66
N TYR A 76 -11.74 7.35 3.18
CA TYR A 76 -12.11 8.70 3.62
C TYR A 76 -13.39 9.21 2.96
N ARG A 77 -13.48 9.13 1.62
CA ARG A 77 -14.64 9.64 0.88
C ARG A 77 -15.79 8.63 0.77
N GLY A 78 -15.49 7.32 0.77
CA GLY A 78 -16.50 6.27 0.62
C GLY A 78 -17.27 6.37 -0.69
N LEU A 79 -16.59 6.77 -1.77
CA LEU A 79 -17.20 7.00 -3.09
C LEU A 79 -17.41 5.71 -3.89
N LEU A 80 -17.12 4.55 -3.30
CA LEU A 80 -17.12 3.26 -3.99
C LEU A 80 -18.47 2.56 -3.78
N TYR A 81 -19.43 2.93 -4.63
CA TYR A 81 -20.75 2.29 -4.72
C TYR A 81 -20.76 1.09 -5.68
N ASP A 82 -19.72 0.96 -6.50
CA ASP A 82 -19.59 -0.06 -7.54
C ASP A 82 -18.69 -1.22 -7.07
N LYS A 83 -19.25 -2.44 -7.08
CA LYS A 83 -18.58 -3.67 -6.68
C LYS A 83 -17.36 -4.00 -7.55
N ASP A 84 -17.39 -3.67 -8.84
CA ASP A 84 -16.28 -3.96 -9.74
C ASP A 84 -15.07 -3.08 -9.40
N VAL A 85 -15.30 -1.80 -9.09
CA VAL A 85 -14.23 -0.90 -8.64
C VAL A 85 -13.62 -1.40 -7.33
N VAL A 86 -14.46 -1.89 -6.41
CA VAL A 86 -13.98 -2.49 -5.16
C VAL A 86 -13.09 -3.69 -5.45
N ARG A 87 -13.56 -4.63 -6.28
CA ARG A 87 -12.79 -5.84 -6.62
C ARG A 87 -11.45 -5.49 -7.28
N GLU A 88 -11.42 -4.55 -8.21
CA GLU A 88 -10.19 -4.15 -8.90
C GLU A 88 -9.22 -3.43 -7.95
N ALA A 89 -9.72 -2.64 -7.00
CA ALA A 89 -8.89 -2.01 -5.97
C ALA A 89 -8.13 -3.05 -5.12
N PHE A 90 -8.84 -4.07 -4.64
CA PHE A 90 -8.23 -5.15 -3.86
C PHE A 90 -7.25 -5.98 -4.70
N LYS A 91 -7.55 -6.22 -5.98
CA LYS A 91 -6.60 -6.89 -6.89
C LYS A 91 -5.33 -6.08 -7.09
N LEU A 92 -5.43 -4.75 -7.23
CA LEU A 92 -4.26 -3.88 -7.35
C LEU A 92 -3.42 -3.92 -6.07
N ALA A 93 -4.07 -3.86 -4.91
CA ALA A 93 -3.39 -3.97 -3.62
C ALA A 93 -2.64 -5.31 -3.50
N ARG A 94 -3.31 -6.42 -3.84
CA ARG A 94 -2.72 -7.76 -3.82
C ARG A 94 -1.51 -7.87 -4.76
N ARG A 95 -1.65 -7.42 -6.01
CA ARG A 95 -0.55 -7.43 -6.99
C ARG A 95 0.66 -6.64 -6.51
N PHE A 96 0.43 -5.55 -5.78
CA PHE A 96 1.51 -4.74 -5.22
C PHE A 96 2.24 -5.48 -4.10
N ILE A 97 1.52 -6.14 -3.20
CA ILE A 97 2.10 -6.98 -2.15
C ILE A 97 2.90 -8.13 -2.75
N GLU A 98 2.32 -8.89 -3.69
CA GLU A 98 3.00 -9.99 -4.38
C GLU A 98 4.28 -9.52 -5.10
N LYS A 99 4.28 -8.30 -5.63
CA LYS A 99 5.46 -7.70 -6.25
C LYS A 99 6.54 -7.33 -5.24
N ILE A 100 6.17 -6.88 -4.03
CA ILE A 100 7.12 -6.63 -2.95
C ILE A 100 7.69 -7.95 -2.44
N GLU A 101 6.85 -8.97 -2.25
CA GLU A 101 7.29 -10.31 -1.86
C GLU A 101 8.23 -10.94 -2.91
N GLY A 102 7.92 -10.83 -4.19
CA GLY A 102 8.82 -11.30 -5.25
C GLY A 102 10.18 -10.58 -5.26
N LEU A 103 10.22 -9.29 -4.88
CA LEU A 103 11.48 -8.56 -4.69
C LEU A 103 12.25 -8.99 -3.43
N LYS A 104 11.56 -9.53 -2.44
CA LYS A 104 12.18 -10.12 -1.24
C LYS A 104 12.88 -11.44 -1.58
N GLU A 105 12.23 -12.31 -2.35
CA GLU A 105 12.75 -13.66 -2.70
C GLU A 105 13.83 -13.65 -3.78
N ALA A 106 13.86 -12.65 -4.67
CA ALA A 106 14.83 -12.57 -5.76
C ALA A 106 16.27 -12.15 -5.34
N SER A 107 16.63 -12.24 -4.06
CA SER A 107 17.94 -11.81 -3.54
C SER A 107 18.38 -12.61 -2.33
#